data_AF-A0A4R5ERZ5-F1
#
_entry.id   AF-A0A4R5ERZ5-F1
#
_cell.length_a   1.000
_cell.length_b   1.000
_cell.length_c   1.000
_cell.angle_alpha   90.00
_cell.angle_beta   90.00
_cell.angle_gamma   90.00
#
_symmetry.space_group_name_H-M   'P 1'
#
loop_
_entity.id
_entity.type
_entity.pdbx_description
1 polymer ?
#
loop_
_entity_poly.entity_id
_entity_poly.type
_entity_poly.pdbx_seq_one_letter_code
_entity_poly.pdbx_strand_id
1 'polypeptide(L)'
;MRWHNKVYPLLRGALLLLMLAIGMARPAGAEERLALIIGNSAYGSVTALDNPVNDADLIAGALEGLGFQVSLITDANQIAMKRGIAQFGRALREAGKDATGLFYYAGHGVQSFGTNYLLPVDVALADPADLDLVAVEAQSVLRQMYSARNRTNIVILDACRNNPFSSLPEFNDSGLAEMQAPTGTFLAYATEPGGVALDGSGGNSPFTQALAKGLREPGKPIEQLFKQVRVTVLEQTGNQQTPWDTSSLTSDFFFAPAATPTDTLQELQVWRSVQAASDPVQLMLFLRAYPDSAYAEEARRLLGSVMEYELTTGKETPPSPSRAGPSGQEQTQLAAAQQAGSVVLYRAFLDSFPGSVYAEFVTQEIAALEKNATTDPAGPPAAAPTRAAEAPAEPAPEAGPITFASPLLSADPAISGKSLAELIKASPLFPPMDGLPESYWKDKTCSNCHQWSKERLCAQAGVYQEASKARSLDKKHPFGGGVKQAMKSWAAGGCQ
;
A
#
# COMPACT_ATOMS: atom_id res chain seq x y z
N MET A 1 -41.53 21.62 -49.02
CA MET A 1 -40.26 20.85 -49.05
C MET A 1 -39.47 21.19 -47.78
N ARG A 2 -39.64 20.43 -46.69
CA ARG A 2 -38.74 19.34 -46.21
C ARG A 2 -37.31 19.80 -45.87
N TRP A 3 -37.10 20.47 -44.74
CA TRP A 3 -35.77 20.64 -44.11
C TRP A 3 -35.90 20.71 -42.58
N HIS A 4 -36.28 19.63 -41.92
CA HIS A 4 -36.08 19.41 -40.47
C HIS A 4 -36.03 17.88 -40.26
N ASN A 5 -34.99 17.38 -39.56
CA ASN A 5 -34.74 15.97 -39.14
C ASN A 5 -33.53 15.24 -39.73
N LYS A 6 -32.33 15.83 -39.73
CA LYS A 6 -31.10 15.04 -39.93
C LYS A 6 -29.94 15.28 -38.94
N VAL A 7 -30.13 16.07 -37.88
CA VAL A 7 -29.01 16.40 -36.96
C VAL A 7 -28.99 15.54 -35.68
N TYR A 8 -30.11 14.94 -35.27
CA TYR A 8 -30.20 14.21 -34.00
C TYR A 8 -29.61 12.78 -33.92
N PRO A 9 -29.45 11.98 -35.00
CA PRO A 9 -28.95 10.60 -34.84
C PRO A 9 -27.42 10.50 -34.71
N LEU A 10 -26.67 11.47 -35.24
CA LEU A 10 -25.20 11.47 -35.18
C LEU A 10 -24.66 11.83 -33.78
N LEU A 11 -25.35 12.72 -33.06
CA LEU A 11 -24.99 13.11 -31.70
C LEU A 11 -25.28 11.99 -30.67
N ARG A 12 -26.30 11.17 -30.88
CA ARG A 12 -26.60 10.01 -30.00
C ARG A 12 -25.60 8.87 -30.18
N GLY A 13 -25.14 8.61 -31.42
CA GLY A 13 -24.11 7.61 -31.69
C GLY A 13 -22.74 7.96 -31.09
N ALA A 14 -22.35 9.24 -31.16
CA ALA A 14 -21.09 9.72 -30.58
C ALA A 14 -21.09 9.68 -29.05
N LEU A 15 -22.25 9.95 -28.40
CA LEU A 15 -22.38 9.91 -26.94
C LEU A 15 -22.35 8.47 -26.39
N LEU A 16 -22.91 7.50 -27.11
CA LEU A 16 -22.85 6.07 -26.77
C LEU A 16 -21.44 5.48 -26.95
N LEU A 17 -20.71 5.90 -27.98
CA LEU A 17 -19.30 5.51 -28.17
C LEU A 17 -18.37 6.13 -27.13
N LEU A 18 -18.66 7.35 -26.65
CA LEU A 18 -17.88 8.00 -25.58
C LEU A 18 -18.15 7.37 -24.20
N MET A 19 -19.39 6.95 -23.91
CA MET A 19 -19.70 6.22 -22.67
C MET A 19 -19.13 4.79 -22.65
N LEU A 20 -18.96 4.13 -23.80
CA LEU A 20 -18.35 2.81 -23.88
C LEU A 20 -16.81 2.85 -23.72
N ALA A 21 -16.17 3.97 -24.08
CA ALA A 21 -14.72 4.16 -23.94
C ALA A 21 -14.28 4.52 -22.51
N ILE A 22 -15.17 5.06 -21.68
CA ILE A 22 -14.86 5.43 -20.28
C ILE A 22 -14.89 4.20 -19.34
N GLY A 23 -15.51 3.09 -19.76
CA GLY A 23 -15.61 1.85 -18.96
C GLY A 23 -14.40 0.90 -19.02
N MET A 24 -13.36 1.19 -19.81
CA MET A 24 -12.20 0.28 -20.00
C MET A 24 -10.84 0.89 -19.66
N ALA A 25 -10.79 2.08 -19.05
CA ALA A 25 -9.55 2.59 -18.49
C ALA A 25 -9.23 1.84 -17.19
N ARG A 26 -8.52 0.71 -17.28
CA ARG A 26 -7.86 0.10 -16.13
C ARG A 26 -6.93 1.16 -15.50
N PRO A 27 -6.93 1.34 -14.17
CA PRO A 27 -6.00 2.25 -13.53
C PRO A 27 -4.58 1.77 -13.84
N ALA A 28 -3.85 2.57 -14.63
CA ALA A 28 -2.46 2.32 -14.95
C ALA A 28 -1.63 2.52 -13.67
N GLY A 29 -1.37 1.43 -12.95
CA GLY A 29 -0.49 1.45 -11.76
C GLY A 29 -0.84 0.46 -10.64
N ALA A 30 -1.93 -0.30 -10.72
CA ALA A 30 -2.19 -1.37 -9.76
C ALA A 30 -1.33 -2.60 -10.09
N GLU A 31 -0.59 -3.12 -9.11
CA GLU A 31 0.11 -4.41 -9.20
C GLU A 31 -0.90 -5.52 -9.54
N GLU A 32 -0.74 -6.18 -10.69
CA GLU A 32 -1.55 -7.34 -11.05
C GLU A 32 -1.15 -8.53 -10.16
N ARG A 33 -2.10 -9.04 -9.37
CA ARG A 33 -1.89 -10.15 -8.43
C ARG A 33 -2.73 -11.33 -8.89
N LEU A 34 -2.08 -12.45 -9.22
CA LEU A 34 -2.75 -13.66 -9.68
C LEU A 34 -2.45 -14.81 -8.73
N ALA A 35 -3.45 -15.63 -8.43
CA ALA A 35 -3.27 -16.84 -7.63
C ALA A 35 -3.89 -18.06 -8.31
N LEU A 36 -3.18 -19.19 -8.28
CA LEU A 36 -3.72 -20.52 -8.55
C LEU A 36 -3.74 -21.31 -7.24
N ILE A 37 -4.92 -21.78 -6.85
CA ILE A 37 -5.15 -22.48 -5.59
C ILE A 37 -5.75 -23.83 -5.92
N ILE A 38 -5.14 -24.90 -5.41
CA ILE A 38 -5.60 -26.27 -5.61
C ILE A 38 -5.79 -26.95 -4.25
N GLY A 39 -6.98 -27.51 -4.02
CA GLY A 39 -7.29 -28.29 -2.81
C GLY A 39 -7.83 -29.65 -3.18
N ASN A 40 -7.15 -30.73 -2.81
CA ASN A 40 -7.54 -32.09 -3.13
C ASN A 40 -7.85 -32.89 -1.87
N SER A 41 -9.09 -33.33 -1.73
CA SER A 41 -9.62 -34.08 -0.59
C SER A 41 -10.16 -35.45 -0.99
N ALA A 42 -10.94 -35.52 -2.07
CA ALA A 42 -11.73 -36.68 -2.48
C ALA A 42 -10.94 -37.70 -3.32
N TYR A 43 -9.85 -38.22 -2.76
CA TYR A 43 -9.01 -39.21 -3.42
C TYR A 43 -9.74 -40.54 -3.65
N GLY A 44 -9.64 -41.07 -4.88
CA GLY A 44 -10.32 -42.31 -5.27
C GLY A 44 -9.56 -43.59 -4.87
N SER A 45 -8.24 -43.60 -5.06
CA SER A 45 -7.40 -44.81 -4.87
C SER A 45 -6.51 -44.76 -3.62
N VAL A 46 -6.46 -43.63 -2.94
CA VAL A 46 -5.69 -43.41 -1.71
C VAL A 46 -6.57 -42.78 -0.64
N THR A 47 -6.12 -42.76 0.61
CA THR A 47 -6.87 -42.21 1.74
C THR A 47 -7.30 -40.77 1.46
N ALA A 48 -8.60 -40.49 1.60
CA ALA A 48 -9.14 -39.13 1.51
C ALA A 48 -8.62 -38.24 2.65
N LEU A 49 -8.64 -36.93 2.42
CA LEU A 49 -8.26 -35.92 3.42
C LEU A 49 -9.45 -35.00 3.69
N ASP A 50 -9.68 -34.66 4.95
CA ASP A 50 -10.90 -33.96 5.37
C ASP A 50 -10.82 -32.45 5.06
N ASN A 51 -9.65 -31.83 5.22
CA ASN A 51 -9.51 -30.37 5.21
C ASN A 51 -8.96 -29.69 3.93
N PRO A 52 -8.26 -30.31 2.97
CA PRO A 52 -7.65 -29.59 1.86
C PRO A 52 -8.57 -28.71 1.00
N VAL A 53 -9.82 -29.11 0.76
CA VAL A 53 -10.80 -28.26 0.06
C VAL A 53 -11.17 -27.04 0.90
N ASN A 54 -11.42 -27.21 2.20
CA ASN A 54 -11.71 -26.10 3.11
C ASN A 54 -10.51 -25.14 3.23
N ASP A 55 -9.30 -25.71 3.29
CA ASP A 55 -8.05 -24.96 3.33
C ASP A 55 -7.89 -24.08 2.08
N ALA A 56 -8.13 -24.66 0.90
CA ALA A 56 -8.10 -23.95 -0.37
C ALA A 56 -9.14 -22.83 -0.44
N ASP A 57 -10.39 -23.09 -0.01
CA ASP A 57 -11.46 -22.08 0.04
C ASP A 57 -11.11 -20.92 0.99
N LEU A 58 -10.53 -21.21 2.15
CA LEU A 58 -10.15 -20.20 3.13
C LEU A 58 -9.05 -19.27 2.60
N ILE A 59 -8.03 -19.85 1.95
CA ILE A 59 -6.94 -19.07 1.34
C ILE A 59 -7.44 -18.30 0.11
N ALA A 60 -8.32 -18.89 -0.70
CA ALA A 60 -8.96 -18.21 -1.83
C ALA A 60 -9.68 -16.94 -1.38
N GLY A 61 -10.62 -17.05 -0.43
CA GLY A 61 -11.36 -15.89 0.07
C GLY A 61 -10.46 -14.86 0.75
N ALA A 62 -9.40 -15.28 1.44
CA ALA A 62 -8.43 -14.35 2.02
C ALA A 62 -7.66 -13.55 0.95
N LEU A 63 -7.19 -14.21 -0.12
CA LEU A 63 -6.44 -13.57 -1.19
C LEU A 63 -7.32 -12.70 -2.10
N GLU A 64 -8.55 -13.12 -2.39
CA GLU A 64 -9.54 -12.30 -3.11
C GLU A 64 -9.78 -10.98 -2.38
N GLY A 65 -9.96 -11.02 -1.06
CA GLY A 65 -10.10 -9.83 -0.21
C GLY A 65 -8.86 -8.90 -0.22
N LEU A 66 -7.71 -9.39 -0.68
CA LEU A 66 -6.45 -8.66 -0.81
C LEU A 66 -6.14 -8.26 -2.27
N GLY A 67 -7.11 -8.40 -3.17
CA GLY A 67 -7.01 -7.97 -4.56
C GLY A 67 -6.33 -8.97 -5.50
N PHE A 68 -6.17 -10.23 -5.10
CA PHE A 68 -5.73 -11.27 -6.02
C PHE A 68 -6.87 -11.71 -6.95
N GLN A 69 -6.55 -11.93 -8.22
CA GLN A 69 -7.36 -12.69 -9.15
C GLN A 69 -7.10 -14.18 -8.90
N VAL A 70 -8.06 -14.85 -8.25
CA VAL A 70 -7.91 -16.24 -7.81
C VAL A 70 -8.53 -17.19 -8.83
N SER A 71 -7.78 -18.22 -9.20
CA SER A 71 -8.24 -19.42 -9.88
C SER A 71 -8.21 -20.58 -8.89
N LEU A 72 -9.38 -20.91 -8.33
CA LEU A 72 -9.54 -22.03 -7.40
C LEU A 72 -9.94 -23.31 -8.16
N ILE A 73 -9.28 -24.42 -7.87
CA ILE A 73 -9.60 -25.75 -8.39
C ILE A 73 -9.65 -26.75 -7.24
N THR A 74 -10.81 -27.36 -7.00
CA THR A 74 -10.98 -28.37 -5.95
C THR A 74 -11.12 -29.76 -6.57
N ASP A 75 -10.63 -30.77 -5.84
CA ASP A 75 -10.65 -32.18 -6.23
C ASP A 75 -10.21 -32.41 -7.68
N ALA A 76 -9.05 -31.82 -8.00
CA ALA A 76 -8.52 -31.75 -9.33
C ALA A 76 -7.90 -33.10 -9.74
N ASN A 77 -8.33 -33.61 -10.90
CA ASN A 77 -7.65 -34.71 -11.57
C ASN A 77 -6.33 -34.24 -12.22
N GLN A 78 -5.49 -35.18 -12.67
CA GLN A 78 -4.16 -34.85 -13.20
C GLN A 78 -4.23 -33.86 -14.37
N ILE A 79 -5.19 -34.04 -15.27
CA ILE A 79 -5.38 -33.20 -16.45
C ILE A 79 -5.78 -31.78 -16.03
N ALA A 80 -6.69 -31.64 -15.08
CA ALA A 80 -7.14 -30.36 -14.56
C ALA A 80 -6.00 -29.60 -13.88
N MET A 81 -5.19 -30.28 -13.06
CA MET A 81 -4.00 -29.67 -12.43
C MET A 81 -3.00 -29.17 -13.48
N LYS A 82 -2.58 -30.04 -14.41
CA LYS A 82 -1.62 -29.68 -15.48
C LYS A 82 -2.15 -28.52 -16.33
N ARG A 83 -3.44 -28.52 -16.66
CA ARG A 83 -4.09 -27.44 -17.40
C ARG A 83 -4.12 -26.13 -16.60
N GLY A 84 -4.50 -26.19 -15.33
CA GLY A 84 -4.55 -25.03 -14.43
C GLY A 84 -3.17 -24.38 -14.28
N ILE A 85 -2.13 -25.17 -14.04
CA ILE A 85 -0.74 -24.71 -13.95
C ILE A 85 -0.30 -24.04 -15.27
N ALA A 86 -0.62 -24.64 -16.41
CA ALA A 86 -0.27 -24.07 -17.71
C ALA A 86 -1.04 -22.76 -18.02
N GLN A 87 -2.31 -22.66 -17.62
CA GLN A 87 -3.12 -21.44 -17.75
C GLN A 87 -2.58 -20.33 -16.85
N PHE A 88 -2.28 -20.66 -15.60
CA PHE A 88 -1.69 -19.72 -14.63
C PHE A 88 -0.36 -19.13 -15.13
N GLY A 89 0.54 -19.98 -15.65
CA GLY A 89 1.78 -19.51 -16.25
C GLY A 89 1.58 -18.59 -17.46
N ARG A 90 0.55 -18.83 -18.30
CA ARG A 90 0.20 -17.93 -19.41
C ARG A 90 -0.34 -16.59 -18.90
N ALA A 91 -1.26 -16.62 -17.94
CA ALA A 91 -1.84 -15.42 -17.35
C ALA A 91 -0.77 -14.53 -16.68
N LEU A 92 0.21 -15.14 -15.99
CA LEU A 92 1.34 -14.40 -15.42
C LEU A 92 2.21 -13.72 -16.49
N ARG A 93 2.50 -14.41 -17.60
CA ARG A 93 3.23 -13.81 -18.74
C ARG A 93 2.47 -12.63 -19.36
N GLU A 94 1.15 -12.75 -19.46
CA GLU A 94 0.29 -11.70 -19.99
C GLU A 94 0.16 -10.50 -19.03
N ALA A 95 0.15 -10.73 -17.72
CA ALA A 95 0.09 -9.69 -16.68
C ALA A 95 1.36 -8.82 -16.64
N GLY A 96 2.49 -9.35 -17.13
CA GLY A 96 3.73 -8.60 -17.33
C GLY A 96 4.69 -8.62 -16.14
N LYS A 97 5.79 -7.88 -16.29
CA LYS A 97 6.96 -7.97 -15.40
C LYS A 97 6.71 -7.52 -13.95
N ASP A 98 5.71 -6.68 -13.71
CA ASP A 98 5.46 -6.09 -12.39
C ASP A 98 4.46 -6.93 -11.56
N ALA A 99 3.92 -8.00 -12.15
CA ALA A 99 2.91 -8.85 -11.54
C ALA A 99 3.45 -9.73 -10.41
N THR A 100 2.54 -10.14 -9.53
CA THR A 100 2.78 -11.13 -8.48
C THR A 100 1.99 -12.40 -8.76
N GLY A 101 2.67 -13.54 -8.75
CA GLY A 101 2.06 -14.86 -8.88
C GLY A 101 2.11 -15.61 -7.56
N LEU A 102 0.99 -16.18 -7.14
CA LEU A 102 0.90 -17.09 -6.00
C LEU A 102 0.37 -18.46 -6.42
N PHE A 103 1.05 -19.52 -6.04
CA PHE A 103 0.55 -20.88 -6.11
C PHE A 103 0.36 -21.44 -4.71
N TYR A 104 -0.82 -21.98 -4.42
CA TYR A 104 -1.11 -22.68 -3.19
C TYR A 104 -1.64 -24.08 -3.52
N TYR A 105 -1.12 -25.09 -2.82
CA TYR A 105 -1.62 -26.46 -2.92
C TYR A 105 -1.86 -27.04 -1.53
N ALA A 106 -3.04 -27.62 -1.32
CA ALA A 106 -3.37 -28.46 -0.17
C ALA A 106 -3.76 -29.87 -0.65
N GLY A 107 -3.21 -30.90 -0.02
CA GLY A 107 -3.53 -32.30 -0.34
C GLY A 107 -2.34 -33.24 -0.12
N HIS A 108 -2.43 -34.45 -0.68
CA HIS A 108 -1.32 -35.39 -0.66
C HIS A 108 -0.16 -34.92 -1.53
N GLY A 109 1.04 -35.00 -0.96
CA GLY A 109 2.30 -34.79 -1.64
C GLY A 109 3.26 -35.90 -1.25
N VAL A 110 4.06 -36.36 -2.21
CA VAL A 110 5.08 -37.38 -1.99
C VAL A 110 6.39 -36.96 -2.64
N GLN A 111 7.48 -37.51 -2.12
CA GLN A 111 8.81 -37.35 -2.69
C GLN A 111 9.25 -38.66 -3.34
N SER A 112 9.96 -38.55 -4.47
CA SER A 112 10.77 -39.65 -5.01
C SER A 112 12.06 -39.09 -5.60
N PHE A 113 13.20 -39.65 -5.19
CA PHE A 113 14.55 -39.23 -5.63
C PHE A 113 14.78 -37.70 -5.57
N GLY A 114 14.30 -37.06 -4.50
CA GLY A 114 14.43 -35.60 -4.29
C GLY A 114 13.48 -34.74 -5.14
N THR A 115 12.56 -35.35 -5.90
CA THR A 115 11.52 -34.65 -6.65
C THR A 115 10.19 -34.71 -5.91
N ASN A 116 9.49 -33.59 -5.85
CA ASN A 116 8.21 -33.48 -5.16
C ASN A 116 7.06 -33.64 -6.15
N TYR A 117 6.11 -34.49 -5.81
CA TYR A 117 4.93 -34.77 -6.61
C TYR A 117 3.66 -34.41 -5.83
N LEU A 118 2.80 -33.62 -6.47
CA LEU A 118 1.46 -33.30 -6.01
C LEU A 118 0.50 -34.36 -6.56
N LEU A 119 -0.28 -35.00 -5.69
CA LEU A 119 -1.16 -36.10 -6.09
C LEU A 119 -2.54 -35.58 -6.52
N PRO A 120 -2.99 -35.90 -7.75
CA PRO A 120 -4.37 -35.62 -8.16
C PRO A 120 -5.36 -36.60 -7.51
N VAL A 121 -6.65 -36.25 -7.47
CA VAL A 121 -7.66 -37.11 -6.84
C VAL A 121 -7.89 -38.45 -7.56
N ASP A 122 -7.58 -38.50 -8.86
CA ASP A 122 -7.65 -39.69 -9.70
C ASP A 122 -6.33 -40.48 -9.75
N VAL A 123 -5.38 -40.19 -8.85
CA VAL A 123 -4.11 -40.93 -8.77
C VAL A 123 -4.39 -42.43 -8.61
N ALA A 124 -3.73 -43.23 -9.45
CA ALA A 124 -3.76 -44.69 -9.39
C ALA A 124 -2.35 -45.20 -9.68
N LEU A 125 -1.62 -45.53 -8.63
CA LEU A 125 -0.24 -46.00 -8.74
C LEU A 125 -0.23 -47.53 -8.70
N ALA A 126 0.11 -48.16 -9.83
CA ALA A 126 0.23 -49.61 -9.95
C ALA A 126 1.68 -50.06 -9.69
N ASP A 127 2.65 -49.35 -10.26
CA ASP A 127 4.08 -49.57 -10.08
C ASP A 127 4.73 -48.27 -9.56
N PRO A 128 5.65 -48.32 -8.57
CA PRO A 128 6.42 -47.15 -8.15
C PRO A 128 7.08 -46.38 -9.31
N ALA A 129 7.50 -47.05 -10.36
CA ALA A 129 8.13 -46.40 -11.51
C ALA A 129 7.19 -45.44 -12.27
N ASP A 130 5.87 -45.58 -12.12
CA ASP A 130 4.87 -44.79 -12.86
C ASP A 130 4.49 -43.47 -12.19
N LEU A 131 5.11 -43.10 -11.06
CA LEU A 131 4.69 -41.94 -10.27
C LEU A 131 4.69 -40.63 -11.08
N ASP A 132 5.69 -40.40 -11.92
CA ASP A 132 5.79 -39.21 -12.78
C ASP A 132 4.72 -39.18 -13.88
N LEU A 133 4.24 -40.36 -14.31
CA LEU A 133 3.17 -40.51 -15.29
C LEU A 133 1.79 -40.20 -14.70
N VAL A 134 1.57 -40.48 -13.41
CA VAL A 134 0.25 -40.36 -12.75
C VAL A 134 0.12 -39.16 -11.82
N ALA A 135 1.23 -38.58 -11.34
CA ALA A 135 1.23 -37.39 -10.48
C ALA A 135 1.62 -36.11 -11.23
N VAL A 136 1.78 -35.00 -10.50
CA VAL A 136 2.22 -33.71 -11.05
C VAL A 136 3.45 -33.22 -10.30
N GLU A 137 4.58 -33.04 -10.98
CA GLU A 137 5.79 -32.46 -10.38
C GLU A 137 5.52 -31.04 -9.85
N ALA A 138 5.84 -30.77 -8.59
CA ALA A 138 5.78 -29.42 -8.01
C ALA A 138 6.74 -28.46 -8.73
N GLN A 139 7.88 -28.97 -9.19
CA GLN A 139 8.86 -28.23 -10.00
C GLN A 139 8.25 -27.69 -11.31
N SER A 140 7.20 -28.31 -11.85
CA SER A 140 6.51 -27.80 -13.04
C SER A 140 5.86 -26.43 -12.81
N VAL A 141 5.37 -26.18 -11.59
CA VAL A 141 4.83 -24.89 -11.16
C VAL A 141 5.93 -23.84 -11.14
N LEU A 142 7.06 -24.14 -10.48
CA LEU A 142 8.22 -23.25 -10.42
C LEU A 142 8.73 -22.90 -11.82
N ARG A 143 8.78 -23.87 -12.75
CA ARG A 143 9.15 -23.63 -14.16
C ARG A 143 8.18 -22.67 -14.86
N GLN A 144 6.87 -22.84 -14.66
CA GLN A 144 5.87 -21.93 -15.25
C GLN A 144 6.01 -20.51 -14.68
N MET A 145 6.12 -20.36 -13.36
CA MET A 145 6.27 -19.06 -12.70
C MET A 145 7.58 -18.37 -13.08
N TYR A 146 8.70 -19.10 -13.08
CA TYR A 146 10.00 -18.56 -13.52
C TYR A 146 9.98 -18.07 -14.97
N SER A 147 9.33 -18.82 -15.86
CA SER A 147 9.20 -18.42 -17.27
C SER A 147 8.40 -17.12 -17.46
N ALA A 148 7.60 -16.74 -16.47
CA ALA A 148 6.77 -15.53 -16.55
C ALA A 148 7.56 -14.23 -16.42
N ARG A 149 8.76 -14.26 -15.82
CA ARG A 149 9.62 -13.08 -15.63
C ARG A 149 8.90 -11.93 -14.92
N ASN A 150 7.94 -12.27 -14.07
CA ASN A 150 7.24 -11.35 -13.19
C ASN A 150 8.08 -11.06 -11.93
N ARG A 151 7.69 -10.02 -11.18
CA ARG A 151 8.50 -9.47 -10.09
C ARG A 151 8.59 -10.40 -8.89
N THR A 152 7.48 -11.03 -8.54
CA THR A 152 7.36 -11.82 -7.31
C THR A 152 6.61 -13.12 -7.58
N ASN A 153 7.21 -14.24 -7.20
CA ASN A 153 6.59 -15.56 -7.22
C ASN A 153 6.50 -16.10 -5.79
N ILE A 154 5.34 -16.61 -5.41
CA ILE A 154 5.08 -17.19 -4.09
C ILE A 154 4.53 -18.59 -4.30
N VAL A 155 5.16 -19.60 -3.72
CA VAL A 155 4.72 -20.99 -3.79
C VAL A 155 4.53 -21.51 -2.37
N ILE A 156 3.35 -22.02 -2.06
CA ILE A 156 2.98 -22.49 -0.73
C ILE A 156 2.45 -23.91 -0.86
N LEU A 157 3.10 -24.86 -0.19
CA LEU A 157 2.75 -26.27 -0.22
C LEU A 157 2.28 -26.73 1.16
N ASP A 158 0.97 -26.87 1.33
CA ASP A 158 0.32 -27.48 2.49
C ASP A 158 0.06 -28.97 2.24
N ALA A 159 1.15 -29.72 2.09
CA ALA A 159 1.15 -31.13 1.70
C ALA A 159 1.94 -32.00 2.68
N CYS A 160 2.02 -33.30 2.36
CA CYS A 160 2.67 -34.35 3.18
C CYS A 160 1.98 -34.61 4.52
N ARG A 161 0.66 -34.78 4.48
CA ARG A 161 -0.14 -35.10 5.66
C ARG A 161 -0.02 -36.55 6.07
N ASN A 162 -0.19 -37.45 5.10
CA ASN A 162 0.03 -38.88 5.25
C ASN A 162 0.57 -39.36 3.91
N ASN A 163 1.75 -39.98 3.85
CA ASN A 163 2.22 -40.55 2.59
C ASN A 163 1.43 -41.84 2.29
N PRO A 164 0.53 -41.84 1.29
CA PRO A 164 -0.32 -43.01 1.01
C PRO A 164 0.46 -44.20 0.44
N PHE A 165 1.70 -43.97 0.02
CA PHE A 165 2.58 -44.95 -0.60
C PHE A 165 3.75 -45.36 0.30
N SER A 166 3.70 -44.99 1.59
CA SER A 166 4.76 -45.26 2.58
C SER A 166 5.13 -46.73 2.77
N SER A 167 4.28 -47.69 2.35
CA SER A 167 4.59 -49.12 2.35
C SER A 167 5.55 -49.55 1.23
N LEU A 168 5.74 -48.71 0.22
CA LEU A 168 6.63 -48.96 -0.91
C LEU A 168 8.03 -48.42 -0.58
N PRO A 169 9.10 -49.23 -0.72
CA PRO A 169 10.47 -48.80 -0.41
C PRO A 169 10.92 -47.54 -1.14
N GLU A 170 10.43 -47.32 -2.35
CA GLU A 170 10.76 -46.17 -3.22
C GLU A 170 10.14 -44.84 -2.75
N PHE A 171 9.16 -44.89 -1.84
CA PHE A 171 8.44 -43.73 -1.30
C PHE A 171 8.36 -43.75 0.23
N ASN A 172 9.27 -44.43 0.91
CA ASN A 172 9.29 -44.45 2.37
C ASN A 172 9.85 -43.16 3.00
N ASP A 173 10.38 -42.24 2.18
CA ASP A 173 10.76 -40.91 2.60
C ASP A 173 9.51 -40.17 3.14
N SER A 174 9.65 -39.65 4.36
CA SER A 174 8.65 -38.78 4.97
C SER A 174 8.76 -37.38 4.36
N GLY A 175 7.63 -36.68 4.22
CA GLY A 175 7.64 -35.26 3.84
C GLY A 175 8.00 -34.97 2.38
N LEU A 176 8.17 -33.68 2.11
CA LEU A 176 8.65 -33.16 0.83
C LEU A 176 10.16 -32.90 0.88
N ALA A 177 10.80 -33.00 -0.28
CA ALA A 177 12.17 -32.56 -0.50
C ALA A 177 12.25 -31.03 -0.48
N GLU A 178 13.40 -30.50 -0.12
CA GLU A 178 13.69 -29.09 -0.34
C GLU A 178 13.89 -28.81 -1.84
N MET A 179 13.10 -27.90 -2.40
CA MET A 179 13.25 -27.43 -3.78
C MET A 179 14.07 -26.14 -3.85
N GLN A 180 14.96 -26.05 -4.84
CA GLN A 180 15.66 -24.81 -5.16
C GLN A 180 14.75 -23.87 -5.96
N ALA A 181 14.39 -22.74 -5.35
CA ALA A 181 13.56 -21.72 -5.99
C ALA A 181 14.43 -20.70 -6.76
N PRO A 182 14.07 -20.32 -8.00
CA PRO A 182 14.78 -19.27 -8.73
C PRO A 182 14.62 -17.89 -8.06
N THR A 183 15.57 -16.98 -8.31
CA THR A 183 15.53 -15.58 -7.82
C THR A 183 14.18 -14.91 -8.04
N GLY A 184 13.71 -14.17 -7.05
CA GLY A 184 12.37 -13.56 -7.05
C GLY A 184 11.25 -14.50 -6.61
N THR A 185 11.60 -15.64 -5.98
CA THR A 185 10.64 -16.61 -5.49
C THR A 185 10.71 -16.76 -3.96
N PHE A 186 9.55 -16.75 -3.32
CA PHE A 186 9.33 -17.18 -1.95
C PHE A 186 8.66 -18.56 -1.97
N LEU A 187 9.25 -19.54 -1.30
CA LEU A 187 8.76 -20.90 -1.25
C LEU A 187 8.55 -21.32 0.20
N ALA A 188 7.32 -21.75 0.52
CA ALA A 188 6.95 -22.19 1.85
C ALA A 188 6.31 -23.58 1.85
N TYR A 189 6.55 -24.30 2.92
CA TYR A 189 6.03 -25.63 3.22
C TYR A 189 5.30 -25.57 4.56
N ALA A 190 4.19 -26.30 4.67
CA ALA A 190 3.45 -26.40 5.93
C ALA A 190 4.26 -27.07 7.05
N THR A 191 5.30 -27.82 6.71
CA THR A 191 6.21 -28.49 7.64
C THR A 191 7.63 -28.49 7.07
N GLU A 192 8.63 -28.85 7.87
CA GLU A 192 10.03 -28.90 7.45
C GLU A 192 10.26 -30.00 6.40
N PRO A 193 11.26 -29.86 5.52
CA PRO A 193 11.62 -30.95 4.59
C PRO A 193 11.85 -32.24 5.37
N GLY A 194 11.29 -33.36 4.89
CA GLY A 194 11.31 -34.63 5.64
C GLY A 194 10.19 -34.79 6.69
N GLY A 195 9.52 -33.71 7.06
CA GLY A 195 8.49 -33.67 8.10
C GLY A 195 7.08 -33.97 7.57
N VAL A 196 6.13 -34.16 8.50
CA VAL A 196 4.72 -34.41 8.21
C VAL A 196 3.89 -33.17 8.59
N ALA A 197 2.92 -32.80 7.77
CA ALA A 197 1.97 -31.72 8.06
C ALA A 197 0.70 -32.30 8.68
N LEU A 198 0.14 -31.68 9.71
CA LEU A 198 -1.08 -32.17 10.32
C LEU A 198 -2.30 -31.68 9.54
N ASP A 199 -3.25 -32.57 9.27
CA ASP A 199 -4.54 -32.20 8.68
C ASP A 199 -5.37 -31.31 9.61
N GLY A 200 -5.14 -31.43 10.93
CA GLY A 200 -5.91 -30.73 11.95
C GLY A 200 -7.15 -31.50 12.39
N SER A 201 -7.74 -31.09 13.51
CA SER A 201 -9.00 -31.65 14.05
C SER A 201 -10.19 -30.71 13.90
N GLY A 202 -9.96 -29.49 13.41
CA GLY A 202 -10.98 -28.51 13.04
C GLY A 202 -11.32 -28.57 11.55
N GLY A 203 -12.06 -27.59 11.05
CA GLY A 203 -12.43 -27.53 9.62
C GLY A 203 -11.34 -27.03 8.67
N ASN A 204 -10.10 -26.87 9.13
CA ASN A 204 -8.92 -26.43 8.36
C ASN A 204 -7.64 -26.94 9.05
N SER A 205 -6.52 -27.01 8.33
CA SER A 205 -5.20 -27.36 8.89
C SER A 205 -4.66 -26.26 9.81
N PRO A 206 -3.82 -26.59 10.82
CA PRO A 206 -3.19 -25.59 11.69
C PRO A 206 -2.38 -24.56 10.88
N PHE A 207 -1.67 -25.02 9.86
CA PHE A 207 -0.90 -24.15 8.97
C PHE A 207 -1.78 -23.18 8.20
N THR A 208 -2.85 -23.67 7.58
CA THR A 208 -3.74 -22.84 6.77
C THR A 208 -4.54 -21.86 7.62
N GLN A 209 -4.99 -22.26 8.81
CA GLN A 209 -5.61 -21.34 9.76
C GLN A 209 -4.68 -20.19 10.15
N ALA A 210 -3.43 -20.51 10.51
CA ALA A 210 -2.42 -19.52 10.89
C ALA A 210 -2.06 -18.61 9.70
N LEU A 211 -1.88 -19.18 8.51
CA LEU A 211 -1.58 -18.45 7.29
C LEU A 211 -2.71 -17.49 6.91
N ALA A 212 -3.95 -17.96 6.83
CA ALA A 212 -5.10 -17.14 6.46
C ALA A 212 -5.28 -15.92 7.37
N LYS A 213 -5.01 -16.08 8.67
CA LYS A 213 -4.96 -14.96 9.63
C LYS A 213 -3.82 -14.01 9.30
N GLY A 214 -2.60 -14.53 9.12
CA GLY A 214 -1.41 -13.74 8.82
C GLY A 214 -1.51 -12.93 7.52
N LEU A 215 -2.11 -13.49 6.46
CA LEU A 215 -2.30 -12.82 5.16
C LEU A 215 -3.06 -11.48 5.29
N ARG A 216 -3.99 -11.41 6.25
CA ARG A 216 -4.83 -10.23 6.48
C ARG A 216 -4.17 -9.19 7.40
N GLU A 217 -3.02 -9.50 7.99
CA GLU A 217 -2.33 -8.57 8.89
C GLU A 217 -1.62 -7.47 8.07
N PRO A 218 -2.03 -6.20 8.21
CA PRO A 218 -1.50 -5.12 7.41
C PRO A 218 -0.04 -4.82 7.79
N GLY A 219 0.77 -4.49 6.78
CA GLY A 219 2.10 -3.92 6.97
C GLY A 219 3.18 -4.91 7.36
N LYS A 220 2.92 -6.22 7.24
CA LYS A 220 3.90 -7.25 7.53
C LYS A 220 4.60 -7.75 6.27
N PRO A 221 5.95 -7.67 6.22
CA PRO A 221 6.71 -8.35 5.18
C PRO A 221 6.46 -9.86 5.23
N ILE A 222 6.49 -10.52 4.07
CA ILE A 222 6.20 -11.94 3.93
C ILE A 222 7.09 -12.82 4.83
N GLU A 223 8.38 -12.51 4.98
CA GLU A 223 9.29 -13.26 5.86
C GLU A 223 8.85 -13.18 7.33
N GLN A 224 8.41 -12.00 7.78
CA GLN A 224 7.91 -11.83 9.14
C GLN A 224 6.56 -12.52 9.35
N LEU A 225 5.69 -12.48 8.34
CA LEU A 225 4.41 -13.19 8.34
C LEU A 225 4.64 -14.69 8.51
N PHE A 226 5.51 -15.30 7.70
CA PHE A 226 5.77 -16.74 7.77
C PHE A 226 6.51 -17.15 9.05
N LYS A 227 7.36 -16.27 9.61
CA LYS A 227 7.89 -16.46 10.97
C LYS A 227 6.78 -16.52 12.02
N GLN A 228 5.78 -15.65 11.93
CA GLN A 228 4.63 -15.66 12.85
C GLN A 228 3.77 -16.92 12.65
N VAL A 229 3.52 -17.32 11.41
CA VAL A 229 2.82 -18.58 11.09
C VAL A 229 3.55 -19.76 11.72
N ARG A 230 4.89 -19.83 11.58
CA ARG A 230 5.71 -20.87 12.23
C ARG A 230 5.49 -20.93 13.74
N VAL A 231 5.56 -19.79 14.43
CA VAL A 231 5.33 -19.71 15.88
C VAL A 231 3.94 -20.25 16.23
N THR A 232 2.90 -19.78 15.54
CA THR A 232 1.52 -20.21 15.81
C THR A 232 1.30 -21.70 15.55
N VAL A 233 1.88 -22.26 14.48
CA VAL A 233 1.76 -23.70 14.20
C VAL A 233 2.52 -24.54 15.22
N LEU A 234 3.72 -24.13 15.64
CA LEU A 234 4.46 -24.82 16.71
C LEU A 234 3.65 -24.88 18.00
N GLU A 235 3.02 -23.76 18.38
CA GLU A 235 2.15 -23.68 19.56
C GLU A 235 0.91 -24.58 19.43
N GLN A 236 0.21 -24.53 18.29
CA GLN A 236 -1.02 -25.31 18.06
C GLN A 236 -0.78 -26.81 17.95
N THR A 237 0.40 -27.22 17.47
CA THR A 237 0.74 -28.63 17.24
C THR A 237 1.59 -29.23 18.35
N GLY A 238 1.92 -28.45 19.39
CA GLY A 238 2.82 -28.90 20.46
C GLY A 238 4.22 -29.27 19.94
N ASN A 239 4.73 -28.49 18.99
CA ASN A 239 6.01 -28.68 18.28
C ASN A 239 6.09 -29.94 17.38
N GLN A 240 4.96 -30.52 16.96
CA GLN A 240 4.96 -31.67 16.04
C GLN A 240 5.10 -31.27 14.56
N GLN A 241 4.81 -30.00 14.24
CA GLN A 241 4.88 -29.48 12.88
C GLN A 241 5.61 -28.14 12.89
N THR A 242 6.64 -28.02 12.05
CA THR A 242 7.47 -26.82 11.95
C THR A 242 7.40 -26.26 10.54
N PRO A 243 6.58 -25.23 10.25
CA PRO A 243 6.54 -24.63 8.92
C PRO A 243 7.91 -24.13 8.46
N TRP A 244 8.23 -24.34 7.18
CA TRP A 244 9.55 -24.02 6.62
C TRP A 244 9.41 -23.10 5.41
N ASP A 245 10.33 -22.15 5.27
CA ASP A 245 10.34 -21.23 4.14
C ASP A 245 11.75 -20.94 3.66
N THR A 246 11.86 -20.65 2.37
CA THR A 246 13.08 -20.16 1.71
C THR A 246 12.70 -18.97 0.84
N SER A 247 13.48 -17.89 0.91
CA SER A 247 13.22 -16.66 0.18
C SER A 247 14.42 -16.30 -0.70
N SER A 248 14.13 -15.96 -1.95
CA SER A 248 15.06 -15.32 -2.88
C SER A 248 14.47 -14.00 -3.40
N LEU A 249 13.50 -13.45 -2.68
CA LEU A 249 12.92 -12.15 -2.98
C LEU A 249 13.98 -11.05 -2.87
N THR A 250 13.94 -10.09 -3.79
CA THR A 250 14.88 -8.96 -3.83
C THR A 250 14.25 -7.66 -3.36
N SER A 251 12.97 -7.69 -2.98
CA SER A 251 12.21 -6.55 -2.47
C SER A 251 11.14 -7.06 -1.51
N ASP A 252 10.82 -6.25 -0.50
CA ASP A 252 9.76 -6.57 0.44
C ASP A 252 8.42 -6.78 -0.29
N PHE A 253 7.72 -7.85 0.10
CA PHE A 253 6.36 -8.12 -0.34
C PHE A 253 5.41 -8.08 0.85
N PHE A 254 4.29 -7.38 0.67
CA PHE A 254 3.22 -7.25 1.65
C PHE A 254 1.91 -7.74 1.03
N PHE A 255 1.29 -8.72 1.67
CA PHE A 255 -0.04 -9.19 1.27
C PHE A 255 -1.09 -8.10 1.49
N ALA A 256 -1.18 -7.62 2.73
CA ALA A 256 -1.91 -6.43 3.10
C ALA A 256 -0.92 -5.28 3.35
N PRO A 257 -0.95 -4.18 2.58
CA PRO A 257 -0.12 -3.01 2.87
C PRO A 257 -0.45 -2.47 4.26
N ALA A 258 0.52 -1.84 4.93
CA ALA A 258 0.26 -1.16 6.20
C ALA A 258 -0.81 -0.10 5.96
N ALA A 259 -1.89 -0.10 6.75
CA ALA A 259 -2.61 1.14 6.95
C ALA A 259 -1.60 2.07 7.63
N THR A 260 -1.15 3.12 6.96
CA THR A 260 -0.10 4.02 7.47
C THR A 260 -0.49 4.48 8.89
N PRO A 261 0.14 3.97 9.97
CA PRO A 261 -0.33 4.24 11.34
C PRO A 261 -0.12 5.71 11.72
N THR A 262 0.76 6.39 11.00
CA THR A 262 1.01 7.83 11.13
C THR A 262 -0.15 8.66 10.60
N ASP A 263 -0.88 8.20 9.56
CA ASP A 263 -1.97 8.99 8.98
C ASP A 263 -3.18 9.03 9.90
N THR A 264 -3.60 7.94 10.55
CA THR A 264 -4.85 7.92 11.33
C THR A 264 -4.78 8.69 12.65
N LEU A 265 -3.65 8.62 13.37
CA LEU A 265 -3.45 9.42 14.60
C LEU A 265 -3.20 10.89 14.29
N GLN A 266 -2.43 11.19 13.24
CA GLN A 266 -2.20 12.57 12.80
C GLN A 266 -3.47 13.19 12.23
N GLU A 267 -4.25 12.46 11.44
CA GLU A 267 -5.55 12.88 10.91
C GLU A 267 -6.54 13.13 12.04
N LEU A 268 -6.61 12.27 13.07
CA LEU A 268 -7.44 12.53 14.25
C LEU A 268 -7.02 13.81 14.99
N GLN A 269 -5.71 14.05 15.11
CA GLN A 269 -5.20 15.26 15.78
C GLN A 269 -5.50 16.53 14.97
N VAL A 270 -5.32 16.49 13.66
CA VAL A 270 -5.66 17.59 12.75
C VAL A 270 -7.19 17.79 12.73
N TRP A 271 -7.97 16.72 12.72
CA TRP A 271 -9.43 16.83 12.78
C TRP A 271 -9.89 17.51 14.07
N ARG A 272 -9.38 17.09 15.23
CA ARG A 272 -9.72 17.72 16.53
C ARG A 272 -9.33 19.19 16.58
N SER A 273 -8.19 19.58 16.02
CA SER A 273 -7.76 20.99 16.00
C SER A 273 -8.64 21.84 15.08
N VAL A 274 -8.97 21.32 13.90
CA VAL A 274 -9.83 21.97 12.91
C VAL A 274 -11.27 22.10 13.43
N GLN A 275 -11.80 21.05 14.04
CA GLN A 275 -13.13 21.04 14.67
C GLN A 275 -13.21 22.09 15.79
N ALA A 276 -12.20 22.14 16.67
CA ALA A 276 -12.14 23.10 17.78
C ALA A 276 -12.00 24.56 17.31
N ALA A 277 -11.25 24.79 16.22
CA ALA A 277 -11.11 26.12 15.64
C ALA A 277 -12.41 26.61 14.99
N SER A 278 -13.20 25.69 14.42
CA SER A 278 -14.43 26.00 13.67
C SER A 278 -14.19 27.09 12.61
N ASP A 279 -13.00 27.09 12.02
CA ASP A 279 -12.57 28.05 11.01
C ASP A 279 -12.82 27.48 9.61
N PRO A 280 -13.50 28.22 8.71
CA PRO A 280 -13.89 27.68 7.42
C PRO A 280 -12.68 27.37 6.53
N VAL A 281 -11.56 28.11 6.66
CA VAL A 281 -10.34 27.86 5.88
C VAL A 281 -9.67 26.57 6.35
N GLN A 282 -9.58 26.34 7.66
CA GLN A 282 -9.02 25.12 8.24
C GLN A 282 -9.87 23.89 7.90
N LEU A 283 -11.20 24.01 7.92
CA LEU A 283 -12.11 22.95 7.51
C LEU A 283 -11.95 22.60 6.02
N MET A 284 -11.81 23.61 5.16
CA MET A 284 -11.50 23.39 3.75
C MET A 284 -10.13 22.73 3.53
N LEU A 285 -9.11 23.13 4.28
CA LEU A 285 -7.77 22.53 4.19
C LEU A 285 -7.77 21.07 4.66
N PHE A 286 -8.51 20.74 5.72
CA PHE A 286 -8.68 19.38 6.19
C PHE A 286 -9.34 18.49 5.12
N LEU A 287 -10.46 18.93 4.55
CA LEU A 287 -11.17 18.21 3.48
C LEU A 287 -10.34 18.03 2.21
N ARG A 288 -9.41 18.95 1.94
CA ARG A 288 -8.47 18.83 0.82
C ARG A 288 -7.36 17.83 1.10
N ALA A 289 -6.82 17.84 2.31
CA ALA A 289 -5.71 16.98 2.72
C ALA A 289 -6.16 15.54 2.95
N TYR A 290 -7.38 15.35 3.47
CA TYR A 290 -7.95 14.05 3.84
C TYR A 290 -9.33 13.83 3.20
N PRO A 291 -9.40 13.66 1.85
CA PRO A 291 -10.68 13.58 1.13
C PRO A 291 -11.52 12.34 1.47
N ASP A 292 -10.86 11.23 1.80
CA ASP A 292 -11.48 9.94 2.16
C ASP A 292 -11.54 9.73 3.69
N SER A 293 -11.36 10.80 4.46
CA SER A 293 -11.40 10.77 5.91
C SER A 293 -12.74 10.26 6.44
N ALA A 294 -12.71 9.46 7.52
CA ALA A 294 -13.90 9.13 8.29
C ALA A 294 -14.61 10.37 8.87
N TYR A 295 -13.90 11.49 8.98
CA TYR A 295 -14.39 12.77 9.48
C TYR A 295 -14.84 13.73 8.36
N ALA A 296 -14.70 13.36 7.08
CA ALA A 296 -14.98 14.24 5.95
C ALA A 296 -16.45 14.71 5.92
N GLU A 297 -17.40 13.82 6.20
CA GLU A 297 -18.83 14.20 6.28
C GLU A 297 -19.11 15.19 7.42
N GLU A 298 -18.46 15.00 8.57
CA GLU A 298 -18.59 15.91 9.69
C GLU A 298 -17.97 17.28 9.39
N ALA A 299 -16.78 17.31 8.80
CA ALA A 299 -16.11 18.52 8.37
C ALA A 299 -16.93 19.33 7.34
N ARG A 300 -17.57 18.65 6.38
CA ARG A 300 -18.48 19.29 5.39
C ARG A 300 -19.68 19.95 6.07
N ARG A 301 -20.30 19.27 7.03
CA ARG A 301 -21.43 19.82 7.81
C ARG A 301 -21.01 21.03 8.63
N LEU A 302 -19.89 20.94 9.34
CA LEU A 302 -19.38 22.04 10.16
C LEU A 302 -19.03 23.25 9.29
N LEU A 303 -18.35 23.04 8.15
CA LEU A 303 -18.05 24.09 7.19
C LEU A 303 -19.32 24.79 6.69
N GLY A 304 -20.36 24.03 6.35
CA GLY A 304 -21.66 24.58 5.96
C GLY A 304 -22.25 25.49 7.03
N SER A 305 -22.25 25.04 8.29
CA SER A 305 -22.79 25.82 9.41
C SER A 305 -22.01 27.11 9.70
N VAL A 306 -20.67 27.06 9.63
CA VAL A 306 -19.80 28.22 9.85
C VAL A 306 -19.96 29.25 8.74
N MET A 307 -20.00 28.81 7.47
CA MET A 307 -20.22 29.70 6.34
C MET A 307 -21.61 30.35 6.38
N GLU A 308 -22.64 29.61 6.76
CA GLU A 308 -24.00 30.16 6.90
C GLU A 308 -24.07 31.20 8.03
N TYR A 309 -23.38 30.96 9.15
CA TYR A 309 -23.25 31.93 10.22
C TYR A 309 -22.52 33.20 9.77
N GLU A 310 -21.38 33.08 9.07
CA GLU A 310 -20.63 34.24 8.54
C GLU A 310 -21.42 35.07 7.53
N LEU A 311 -22.20 34.41 6.68
CA LEU A 311 -23.04 35.06 5.66
C LEU A 311 -24.24 35.80 6.27
N THR A 312 -24.75 35.35 7.41
CA THR A 312 -25.95 35.92 8.05
C THR A 312 -25.64 36.99 9.09
N THR A 313 -24.46 36.97 9.73
CA THR A 313 -24.16 37.87 10.86
C THR A 313 -23.13 38.96 10.58
N GLY A 314 -22.39 38.91 9.45
CA GLY A 314 -21.57 40.02 8.98
C GLY A 314 -20.60 40.59 10.03
N LYS A 315 -19.46 39.91 10.22
CA LYS A 315 -18.34 40.22 11.14
C LYS A 315 -18.62 39.98 12.63
N GLU A 316 -18.40 38.74 13.07
CA GLU A 316 -17.42 38.32 14.08
C GLU A 316 -17.70 36.84 14.38
N THR A 317 -16.68 35.99 14.25
CA THR A 317 -16.70 34.60 14.71
C THR A 317 -17.12 34.60 16.19
N PRO A 318 -18.08 33.76 16.64
CA PRO A 318 -18.42 33.70 18.05
C PRO A 318 -17.16 33.39 18.86
N PRO A 319 -16.98 33.94 20.08
CA PRO A 319 -15.85 33.56 20.91
C PRO A 319 -15.97 32.06 21.22
N SER A 320 -15.12 31.25 20.59
CA SER A 320 -14.87 29.88 21.03
C SER A 320 -14.40 29.98 22.48
N PRO A 321 -14.92 29.14 23.41
CA PRO A 321 -14.46 29.15 24.78
C PRO A 321 -12.95 28.94 24.79
N SER A 322 -12.21 30.00 25.11
CA SER A 322 -10.77 30.02 25.26
C SER A 322 -10.36 28.98 26.33
N ARG A 323 -10.07 27.77 25.90
CA ARG A 323 -8.94 27.03 26.44
C ARG A 323 -7.78 27.36 25.50
N ALA A 324 -6.82 28.13 26.03
CA ALA A 324 -5.62 28.48 25.31
C ALA A 324 -5.06 27.22 24.63
N GLY A 325 -4.86 27.28 23.31
CA GLY A 325 -4.09 26.26 22.62
C GLY A 325 -2.69 26.16 23.23
N PRO A 326 -1.97 25.06 22.96
CA PRO A 326 -0.69 24.81 23.60
C PRO A 326 0.25 25.99 23.36
N SER A 327 0.80 26.52 24.45
CA SER A 327 1.72 27.66 24.39
C SER A 327 2.96 27.33 23.56
N GLY A 328 3.65 28.34 23.01
CA GLY A 328 4.92 28.12 22.29
C GLY A 328 5.98 27.43 23.15
N GLN A 329 5.90 27.58 24.48
CA GLN A 329 6.74 26.86 25.44
C GLN A 329 6.38 25.38 25.55
N GLU A 330 5.09 25.02 25.56
CA GLU A 330 4.64 23.61 25.50
C GLU A 330 5.17 22.93 24.24
N GLN A 331 5.03 23.56 23.08
CA GLN A 331 5.47 22.99 21.81
C GLN A 331 6.99 22.76 21.78
N THR A 332 7.76 23.71 22.31
CA THR A 332 9.23 23.63 22.35
C THR A 332 9.71 22.54 23.31
N GLN A 333 9.14 22.44 24.51
CA GLN A 333 9.50 21.39 25.47
C GLN A 333 9.08 20.01 24.99
N LEU A 334 7.90 19.88 24.36
CA LEU A 334 7.46 18.62 23.80
C LEU A 334 8.36 18.16 22.65
N ALA A 335 8.72 19.07 21.74
CA ALA A 335 9.63 18.76 20.63
C ALA A 335 11.01 18.33 21.14
N ALA A 336 11.52 18.96 22.20
CA ALA A 336 12.77 18.56 22.84
C ALA A 336 12.67 17.17 23.49
N ALA A 337 11.55 16.86 24.15
CA ALA A 337 11.31 15.55 24.75
C ALA A 337 11.20 14.43 23.69
N GLN A 338 10.53 14.71 22.58
CA GLN A 338 10.42 13.81 21.41
C GLN A 338 11.76 13.57 20.74
N GLN A 339 12.53 14.63 20.48
CA GLN A 339 13.84 14.52 19.85
C GLN A 339 14.84 13.72 20.70
N ALA A 340 14.74 13.83 22.03
CA ALA A 340 15.59 13.13 22.97
C ALA A 340 15.09 11.72 23.33
N GLY A 341 13.83 11.38 23.03
CA GLY A 341 13.22 10.10 23.41
C GLY A 341 13.27 9.81 24.92
N SER A 342 13.18 10.85 25.76
CA SER A 342 13.49 10.75 27.19
C SER A 342 12.25 10.78 28.08
N VAL A 343 12.02 9.69 28.82
CA VAL A 343 10.98 9.60 29.86
C VAL A 343 11.10 10.74 30.87
N VAL A 344 12.33 11.17 31.21
CA VAL A 344 12.58 12.26 32.16
C VAL A 344 12.06 13.60 31.62
N LEU A 345 12.30 13.87 30.33
CA LEU A 345 11.82 15.12 29.70
C LEU A 345 10.30 15.11 29.50
N TYR A 346 9.72 13.95 29.19
CA TYR A 346 8.28 13.79 29.12
C TYR A 346 7.60 13.97 30.49
N ARG A 347 8.19 13.46 31.58
CA ARG A 347 7.68 13.72 32.94
C ARG A 347 7.78 15.21 33.31
N ALA A 348 8.91 15.84 33.01
CA ALA A 348 9.09 17.28 33.23
C ALA A 348 8.08 18.13 32.45
N PHE A 349 7.68 17.68 31.25
CA PHE A 349 6.60 18.30 30.48
C PHE A 349 5.25 18.20 31.20
N LEU A 350 4.89 17.02 31.73
CA LEU A 350 3.64 16.84 32.48
C LEU A 350 3.61 17.65 33.79
N ASP A 351 4.74 17.75 34.47
CA ASP A 351 4.88 18.56 35.69
C ASP A 351 4.73 20.06 35.41
N SER A 352 5.29 20.51 34.28
CA SER A 352 5.22 21.91 33.85
C SER A 352 3.86 22.29 33.27
N PHE A 353 3.18 21.32 32.64
CA PHE A 353 1.91 21.55 31.93
C PHE A 353 0.86 20.44 32.19
N PRO A 354 0.39 20.29 33.44
CA PRO A 354 -0.53 19.21 33.81
C PRO A 354 -1.91 19.30 33.13
N GLY A 355 -2.27 20.49 32.62
CA GLY A 355 -3.49 20.72 31.84
C GLY A 355 -3.27 20.81 30.32
N SER A 356 -2.08 20.45 29.83
CA SER A 356 -1.78 20.52 28.40
C SER A 356 -2.65 19.55 27.60
N VAL A 357 -3.02 19.97 26.39
CA VAL A 357 -3.66 19.09 25.40
C VAL A 357 -2.78 17.90 24.99
N TYR A 358 -1.47 17.98 25.25
CA TYR A 358 -0.52 16.90 25.00
C TYR A 358 -0.34 15.94 26.17
N ALA A 359 -1.00 16.17 27.31
CA ALA A 359 -0.74 15.40 28.52
C ALA A 359 -1.03 13.89 28.34
N GLU A 360 -2.10 13.53 27.63
CA GLU A 360 -2.46 12.13 27.36
C GLU A 360 -1.46 11.46 26.40
N PHE A 361 -1.02 12.17 25.36
CA PHE A 361 0.04 11.73 24.44
C PHE A 361 1.35 11.47 25.19
N VAL A 362 1.78 12.43 26.02
CA VAL A 362 3.03 12.32 26.79
C VAL A 362 2.97 11.17 27.80
N THR A 363 1.82 10.93 28.41
CA THR A 363 1.62 9.79 29.32
C THR A 363 1.75 8.45 28.58
N GLN A 364 1.24 8.35 27.35
CA GLN A 364 1.36 7.14 26.53
C GLN A 364 2.80 6.92 26.03
N GLU A 365 3.52 7.98 25.66
CA GLU A 365 4.94 7.90 25.29
C GLU A 365 5.82 7.44 26.46
N ILE A 366 5.57 7.94 27.68
CA ILE A 366 6.25 7.45 28.88
C ILE A 366 6.00 5.94 29.06
N ALA A 367 4.74 5.50 28.98
CA ALA A 367 4.40 4.09 29.13
C ALA A 367 5.05 3.20 28.05
N ALA A 368 5.13 3.69 26.81
CA ALA A 368 5.79 2.98 25.71
C ALA A 368 7.30 2.86 25.92
N LEU A 369 7.95 3.95 26.34
CA LEU A 369 9.40 3.98 26.61
C LEU A 369 9.79 3.15 27.84
N GLU A 370 8.98 3.16 28.89
CA GLU A 370 9.21 2.33 30.08
C GLU A 370 9.02 0.84 29.79
N LYS A 371 8.05 0.48 28.95
CA LYS A 371 7.88 -0.90 28.47
C LYS A 371 9.11 -1.37 27.69
N ASN A 372 9.65 -0.52 26.82
CA ASN A 372 10.86 -0.84 26.03
C ASN A 372 12.15 -0.85 26.89
N ALA A 373 12.21 -0.09 27.99
CA ALA A 373 13.35 -0.10 28.92
C ALA A 373 13.45 -1.39 29.74
N THR A 374 12.37 -2.19 29.82
CA THR A 374 12.37 -3.48 30.54
C THR A 374 12.85 -4.67 29.70
N THR A 375 13.21 -4.45 28.44
CA THR A 375 13.70 -5.46 27.51
C THR A 375 15.00 -5.02 26.83
N ASP A 376 16.07 -4.81 27.60
CA ASP A 376 17.47 -5.19 27.33
C ASP A 376 18.49 -4.39 28.20
N PRO A 377 19.62 -5.00 28.62
CA PRO A 377 20.69 -4.30 29.32
C PRO A 377 21.53 -3.43 28.37
N ALA A 378 21.81 -2.20 28.83
CA ALA A 378 22.47 -1.14 28.09
C ALA A 378 23.85 -1.50 27.51
N GLY A 379 24.01 -1.34 26.20
CA GLY A 379 25.29 -1.16 25.51
C GLY A 379 25.26 0.18 24.75
N PRO A 380 26.32 1.02 24.80
CA PRO A 380 26.30 2.34 24.19
C PRO A 380 26.40 2.29 22.64
N PRO A 381 25.71 3.20 21.92
CA PRO A 381 25.68 3.19 20.45
C PRO A 381 27.00 3.69 19.84
N ALA A 382 27.52 2.93 18.87
CA ALA A 382 28.65 3.32 18.02
C ALA A 382 28.18 4.22 16.87
N ALA A 383 29.00 5.23 16.54
CA ALA A 383 28.72 6.28 15.58
C ALA A 383 28.73 5.83 14.11
N ALA A 384 27.87 6.44 13.29
CA ALA A 384 27.82 6.26 11.84
C ALA A 384 28.92 7.09 11.13
N PRO A 385 29.55 6.57 10.05
CA PRO A 385 30.57 7.30 9.29
C PRO A 385 29.98 8.26 8.25
N THR A 386 30.63 9.41 8.15
CA THR A 386 30.37 10.54 7.24
C THR A 386 30.66 10.19 5.78
N ARG A 387 29.75 10.54 4.85
CA ARG A 387 29.93 10.42 3.40
C ARG A 387 30.59 11.67 2.83
N ALA A 388 31.64 11.48 2.02
CA ALA A 388 32.36 12.52 1.31
C ALA A 388 31.57 13.04 0.08
N ALA A 389 31.77 14.33 -0.23
CA ALA A 389 31.17 15.07 -1.33
C ALA A 389 31.90 14.82 -2.67
N GLU A 390 31.14 14.79 -3.76
CA GLU A 390 31.64 14.75 -5.13
C GLU A 390 31.14 15.98 -5.90
N ALA A 391 31.99 16.51 -6.79
CA ALA A 391 31.92 17.84 -7.39
C ALA A 391 30.88 17.99 -8.53
N PRO A 392 30.47 19.22 -8.91
CA PRO A 392 29.34 19.46 -9.81
C PRO A 392 29.72 19.49 -11.30
N ALA A 393 28.76 19.06 -12.14
CA ALA A 393 28.80 19.22 -13.59
C ALA A 393 28.30 20.61 -14.03
N GLU A 394 28.86 21.15 -15.12
CA GLU A 394 28.60 22.47 -15.70
C GLU A 394 27.16 22.66 -16.25
N PRO A 395 26.63 23.91 -16.23
CA PRO A 395 25.28 24.22 -16.70
C PRO A 395 25.20 24.56 -18.20
N ALA A 396 24.06 24.23 -18.81
CA ALA A 396 23.60 24.74 -20.10
C ALA A 396 23.00 26.17 -19.95
N PRO A 397 22.92 26.98 -21.02
CA PRO A 397 22.91 28.45 -20.94
C PRO A 397 21.59 29.04 -20.40
N GLU A 398 21.76 30.06 -19.55
CA GLU A 398 20.73 30.79 -18.81
C GLU A 398 19.88 31.68 -19.71
N ALA A 399 18.55 31.51 -19.64
CA ALA A 399 17.66 32.66 -19.70
C ALA A 399 17.89 33.46 -18.42
N GLY A 400 18.16 34.77 -18.53
CA GLY A 400 18.53 35.62 -17.39
C GLY A 400 17.55 35.55 -16.20
N PRO A 401 17.96 36.04 -15.01
CA PRO A 401 17.23 35.82 -13.77
C PRO A 401 15.79 36.35 -13.85
N ILE A 402 14.82 35.47 -13.58
CA ILE A 402 13.41 35.85 -13.43
C ILE A 402 13.32 36.71 -12.17
N THR A 403 12.92 37.99 -12.30
CA THR A 403 12.62 38.88 -11.17
C THR A 403 11.11 38.92 -10.91
N PHE A 404 10.70 39.44 -9.75
CA PHE A 404 9.28 39.56 -9.39
C PHE A 404 8.45 40.37 -10.40
N ALA A 405 9.07 41.33 -11.08
CA ALA A 405 8.44 42.23 -12.06
C ALA A 405 8.76 41.87 -13.52
N SER A 406 9.64 40.89 -13.78
CA SER A 406 10.01 40.51 -15.14
C SER A 406 8.88 39.70 -15.81
N PRO A 407 8.60 39.94 -17.10
CA PRO A 407 7.68 39.12 -17.87
C PRO A 407 8.14 37.65 -17.92
N LEU A 408 7.22 36.71 -17.67
CA LEU A 408 7.50 35.29 -17.74
C LEU A 408 7.47 34.80 -19.19
N LEU A 409 8.47 34.02 -19.58
CA LEU A 409 8.45 33.25 -20.82
C LEU A 409 7.79 31.90 -20.54
N SER A 410 6.60 31.68 -21.12
CA SER A 410 5.87 30.42 -20.96
C SER A 410 5.22 29.99 -22.28
N ALA A 411 5.10 28.68 -22.47
CA ALA A 411 4.32 28.08 -23.55
C ALA A 411 2.80 28.25 -23.36
N ASP A 412 2.36 28.65 -22.15
CA ASP A 412 0.96 28.94 -21.84
C ASP A 412 0.64 30.42 -22.17
N PRO A 413 -0.25 30.70 -23.15
CA PRO A 413 -0.61 32.07 -23.53
C PRO A 413 -1.22 32.88 -22.39
N ALA A 414 -1.80 32.24 -21.37
CA ALA A 414 -2.40 32.93 -20.24
C ALA A 414 -1.37 33.52 -19.26
N ILE A 415 -0.11 33.04 -19.33
CA ILE A 415 1.00 33.39 -18.44
C ILE A 415 2.08 34.16 -19.20
N SER A 416 2.32 33.81 -20.46
CA SER A 416 3.39 34.39 -21.28
C SER A 416 3.26 35.91 -21.36
N GLY A 417 4.33 36.62 -21.01
CA GLY A 417 4.37 38.08 -20.99
C GLY A 417 3.87 38.76 -19.70
N LYS A 418 3.31 38.00 -18.73
CA LYS A 418 2.94 38.54 -17.40
C LYS A 418 4.05 38.32 -16.39
N SER A 419 4.18 39.24 -15.44
CA SER A 419 5.08 39.10 -14.28
C SER A 419 4.42 38.34 -13.12
N LEU A 420 5.23 37.87 -12.16
CA LEU A 420 4.71 37.28 -10.92
C LEU A 420 3.85 38.28 -10.14
N ALA A 421 4.21 39.57 -10.16
CA ALA A 421 3.43 40.66 -9.55
C ALA A 421 2.03 40.84 -10.14
N GLU A 422 1.87 40.59 -11.44
CA GLU A 422 0.58 40.67 -12.13
C GLU A 422 -0.25 39.40 -11.94
N LEU A 423 0.40 38.23 -11.95
CA LEU A 423 -0.27 36.93 -11.80
C LEU A 423 -0.94 36.75 -10.44
N ILE A 424 -0.33 37.24 -9.35
CA ILE A 424 -0.95 37.15 -8.01
C ILE A 424 -2.22 37.99 -7.85
N LYS A 425 -2.45 38.94 -8.77
CA LYS A 425 -3.66 39.76 -8.84
C LYS A 425 -4.67 39.23 -9.86
N ALA A 426 -4.30 38.25 -10.66
CA ALA A 426 -5.16 37.66 -11.67
C ALA A 426 -6.18 36.68 -11.06
N SER A 427 -7.25 36.41 -11.78
CA SER A 427 -8.18 35.33 -11.44
C SER A 427 -7.58 33.96 -11.82
N PRO A 428 -7.86 32.91 -11.03
CA PRO A 428 -7.41 31.57 -11.36
C PRO A 428 -8.08 31.05 -12.64
N LEU A 429 -7.33 30.31 -13.46
CA LEU A 429 -7.75 29.76 -14.76
C LEU A 429 -8.61 28.49 -14.63
N PHE A 430 -8.48 27.81 -13.50
CA PHE A 430 -9.22 26.59 -13.14
C PHE A 430 -9.36 26.55 -11.61
N PRO A 431 -10.32 25.77 -11.06
CA PRO A 431 -10.60 25.83 -9.64
C PRO A 431 -9.35 25.46 -8.82
N PRO A 432 -9.03 26.23 -7.74
CA PRO A 432 -7.92 25.89 -6.86
C PRO A 432 -8.06 24.54 -6.16
N MET A 433 -9.27 24.00 -6.08
CA MET A 433 -9.63 22.70 -5.49
C MET A 433 -10.67 22.02 -6.37
N ASP A 434 -10.53 20.72 -6.62
CA ASP A 434 -11.54 19.96 -7.36
C ASP A 434 -12.89 19.99 -6.62
N GLY A 435 -13.97 20.25 -7.36
CA GLY A 435 -15.33 20.35 -6.82
C GLY A 435 -15.73 21.74 -6.28
N LEU A 436 -14.85 22.76 -6.31
CA LEU A 436 -15.22 24.11 -5.89
C LEU A 436 -16.21 24.76 -6.90
N PRO A 437 -17.42 25.18 -6.48
CA PRO A 437 -18.39 25.78 -7.40
C PRO A 437 -17.85 27.06 -8.05
N GLU A 438 -18.18 27.28 -9.32
CA GLU A 438 -17.63 28.38 -10.12
C GLU A 438 -17.81 29.77 -9.47
N SER A 439 -18.91 29.99 -8.77
CA SER A 439 -19.23 31.25 -8.09
C SER A 439 -18.17 31.70 -7.06
N TYR A 440 -17.38 30.76 -6.55
CA TYR A 440 -16.39 31.02 -5.49
C TYR A 440 -14.99 31.35 -6.00
N TRP A 441 -14.65 31.03 -7.25
CA TRP A 441 -13.29 31.22 -7.78
C TRP A 441 -13.23 31.94 -9.12
N LYS A 442 -14.25 31.78 -9.96
CA LYS A 442 -14.32 32.41 -11.28
C LYS A 442 -14.48 33.92 -11.10
N ASP A 443 -13.63 34.68 -11.79
CA ASP A 443 -13.55 36.16 -11.70
C ASP A 443 -13.29 36.72 -10.29
N LYS A 444 -12.83 35.88 -9.34
CA LYS A 444 -12.33 36.31 -8.01
C LYS A 444 -10.81 36.40 -8.03
N THR A 445 -10.25 37.21 -7.15
CA THR A 445 -8.82 37.22 -6.88
C THR A 445 -8.55 36.36 -5.65
N CYS A 446 -7.49 35.55 -5.68
CA CYS A 446 -7.12 34.69 -4.54
C CYS A 446 -6.62 35.49 -3.32
N SER A 447 -6.60 36.83 -3.42
CA SER A 447 -6.19 37.77 -2.37
C SER A 447 -7.11 37.78 -1.15
N ASN A 448 -8.34 37.27 -1.28
CA ASN A 448 -9.30 37.21 -0.17
C ASN A 448 -9.03 36.06 0.81
N CYS A 449 -8.35 34.98 0.38
CA CYS A 449 -8.00 33.84 1.23
C CYS A 449 -6.51 33.78 1.61
N HIS A 450 -5.67 34.52 0.87
CA HIS A 450 -4.23 34.62 1.11
C HIS A 450 -3.79 36.07 0.97
N GLN A 451 -3.08 36.63 1.96
CA GLN A 451 -2.40 37.91 1.71
C GLN A 451 -1.09 37.61 0.98
N TRP A 452 -1.15 37.66 -0.35
CA TRP A 452 0.01 37.50 -1.24
C TRP A 452 0.94 38.70 -1.13
N SER A 453 2.03 38.56 -0.38
CA SER A 453 3.16 39.51 -0.37
C SER A 453 4.36 38.91 -1.10
N LYS A 454 5.31 39.76 -1.53
CA LYS A 454 6.55 39.30 -2.17
C LYS A 454 7.29 38.31 -1.26
N GLU A 455 7.30 38.57 0.04
CA GLU A 455 7.97 37.76 1.06
C GLU A 455 7.29 36.40 1.22
N ARG A 456 5.95 36.35 1.27
CA ARG A 456 5.21 35.08 1.36
C ARG A 456 5.32 34.25 0.09
N LEU A 457 5.30 34.90 -1.07
CA LEU A 457 5.51 34.22 -2.35
C LEU A 457 6.93 33.65 -2.44
N CYS A 458 7.93 34.38 -1.94
CA CYS A 458 9.32 33.92 -1.85
C CYS A 458 9.46 32.70 -0.92
N ALA A 459 8.85 32.74 0.26
CA ALA A 459 8.85 31.61 1.20
C ALA A 459 8.22 30.36 0.58
N GLN A 460 7.07 30.49 -0.09
CA GLN A 460 6.44 29.38 -0.80
C GLN A 460 7.29 28.89 -1.97
N ALA A 461 7.94 29.80 -2.70
CA ALA A 461 8.79 29.46 -3.83
C ALA A 461 10.05 28.70 -3.41
N GLY A 462 10.60 28.98 -2.21
CA GLY A 462 11.72 28.25 -1.61
C GLY A 462 11.45 26.76 -1.44
N VAL A 463 10.21 26.37 -1.13
CA VAL A 463 9.79 24.95 -0.98
C VAL A 463 10.01 24.15 -2.28
N TYR A 464 9.93 24.81 -3.45
CA TYR A 464 10.16 24.16 -4.74
C TYR A 464 11.64 23.90 -5.06
N GLN A 465 12.57 24.46 -4.27
CA GLN A 465 13.99 24.18 -4.40
C GLN A 465 14.39 22.86 -3.74
N GLU A 466 13.57 22.34 -2.80
CA GLU A 466 13.83 21.06 -2.14
C GLU A 466 13.75 19.89 -3.13
N ALA A 467 14.77 19.02 -3.14
CA ALA A 467 14.84 17.87 -4.04
C ALA A 467 13.66 16.89 -3.86
N SER A 468 13.12 16.79 -2.64
CA SER A 468 11.93 15.98 -2.31
C SER A 468 10.64 16.48 -2.99
N LYS A 469 10.62 17.72 -3.48
CA LYS A 469 9.45 18.38 -4.08
C LYS A 469 9.49 18.45 -5.61
N ALA A 470 10.45 17.80 -6.27
CA ALA A 470 10.57 17.80 -7.73
C ALA A 470 9.25 17.43 -8.46
N ARG A 471 8.53 16.41 -7.97
CA ARG A 471 7.21 15.98 -8.51
C ARG A 471 6.09 17.04 -8.36
N SER A 472 6.26 18.05 -7.51
CA SER A 472 5.26 19.11 -7.28
C SER A 472 5.29 20.19 -8.36
N LEU A 473 6.39 20.28 -9.11
CA LEU A 473 6.56 21.21 -10.23
C LEU A 473 5.70 20.82 -11.44
N ASP A 474 5.41 19.53 -11.60
CA ASP A 474 4.62 19.00 -12.71
C ASP A 474 3.11 19.17 -12.50
N LYS A 475 2.68 19.47 -11.27
CA LYS A 475 1.27 19.77 -10.95
C LYS A 475 0.92 21.18 -11.40
N LYS A 476 -0.16 21.35 -12.18
CA LYS A 476 -0.64 22.67 -12.63
C LYS A 476 -0.88 23.62 -11.45
N HIS A 477 -0.52 24.90 -11.63
CA HIS A 477 -0.87 25.97 -10.69
C HIS A 477 -2.20 26.61 -11.11
N PRO A 478 -3.09 27.03 -10.20
CA PRO A 478 -4.35 27.70 -10.58
C PRO A 478 -4.18 28.95 -11.46
N PHE A 479 -2.99 29.55 -11.50
CA PHE A 479 -2.64 30.66 -12.39
C PHE A 479 -1.94 30.22 -13.71
N GLY A 480 -1.82 28.91 -13.95
CA GLY A 480 -1.33 28.32 -15.19
C GLY A 480 -0.15 27.35 -15.04
N GLY A 481 0.20 26.65 -16.12
CA GLY A 481 1.13 25.51 -16.12
C GLY A 481 2.61 25.82 -15.84
N GLY A 482 3.07 27.06 -15.99
CA GLY A 482 4.48 27.44 -15.83
C GLY A 482 4.82 28.17 -14.52
N VAL A 483 3.82 28.52 -13.70
CA VAL A 483 4.03 29.45 -12.57
C VAL A 483 4.96 28.88 -11.49
N LYS A 484 4.88 27.58 -11.20
CA LYS A 484 5.72 26.95 -10.16
C LYS A 484 7.20 26.91 -10.54
N GLN A 485 7.48 26.66 -11.82
CA GLN A 485 8.85 26.68 -12.33
C GLN A 485 9.41 28.10 -12.30
N ALA A 486 8.62 29.10 -12.70
CA ALA A 486 9.00 30.50 -12.59
C ALA A 486 9.25 30.93 -11.14
N MET A 487 8.40 30.51 -10.19
CA MET A 487 8.60 30.75 -8.76
C MET A 487 9.89 30.09 -8.26
N LYS A 488 10.16 28.83 -8.61
CA LYS A 488 11.41 28.14 -8.25
C LYS A 488 12.63 28.91 -8.75
N SER A 489 12.65 29.33 -10.01
CA SER A 489 13.75 30.08 -10.59
C SER A 489 13.92 31.47 -9.99
N TRP A 490 12.81 32.18 -9.70
CA TRP A 490 12.84 33.46 -9.00
C TRP A 490 13.42 33.33 -7.58
N ALA A 491 13.03 32.28 -6.85
CA ALA A 491 13.60 32.02 -5.53
C ALA A 491 15.07 31.60 -5.59
N ALA A 492 15.49 30.88 -6.64
CA ALA A 492 16.91 30.56 -6.85
C ALA A 492 17.75 31.83 -7.10
N GLY A 493 17.15 32.85 -7.71
CA GLY A 493 17.73 34.20 -7.87
C GLY A 493 17.62 35.10 -6.63
N GLY A 494 17.33 34.56 -5.45
CA GLY A 494 17.24 35.33 -4.20
C GLY A 494 15.97 36.18 -4.07
N CYS A 495 14.90 35.84 -4.81
CA CYS A 495 13.62 36.53 -4.77
C CYS A 495 13.70 38.03 -5.10
N GLN A 496 14.61 38.42 -6.00
CA GLN A 496 14.82 39.81 -6.39
C GLN A 496 13.65 40.44 -7.14
#